data_AF-A0A0N7LTZ0-F1
#
_entry.id   AF-A0A0N7LTZ0-F1
#
_cell.length_a   1.000
_cell.length_b   1.000
_cell.length_c   1.000
_cell.angle_alpha   90.00
_cell.angle_beta   90.00
_cell.angle_gamma   90.00
#
_symmetry.space_group_name_H-M   'P 1'
#
loop_
_entity.id
_entity.type
_entity.pdbx_description
1 polymer ?
#
loop_
_entity_poly.entity_id
_entity_poly.type
_entity_poly.pdbx_seq_one_letter_code
_entity_poly.pdbx_strand_id
1 'polypeptide(L)'
;MSDFTDLIDWYRPVGGIRYRTIKPVPWEIGAKGSGLRIVVPVDYEFDVSIPWFLRWLFDPHDARYLKAGALHDYALHVLSWSRVAAAASFSEALSADDVKLWRRLPMVLSVIVYKFD
;
A
#
# COMPACT_ATOMS: atom_id res chain seq x y z
N MET A 1 6.36 5.45 17.88
CA MET A 1 5.52 4.60 17.01
C MET A 1 4.71 5.49 16.08
N SER A 2 4.27 5.00 14.93
CA SER A 2 3.52 5.80 13.92
C SER A 2 2.09 5.28 13.87
N ASP A 3 1.11 6.17 13.81
CA ASP A 3 -0.34 5.82 13.72
C ASP A 3 -0.62 4.74 12.64
N PHE A 4 0.22 4.69 11.61
CA PHE A 4 0.18 3.71 10.53
C PHE A 4 0.52 2.27 10.97
N THR A 5 1.57 2.08 11.78
CA THR A 5 2.03 0.73 12.20
C THR A 5 1.13 0.13 13.26
N ASP A 6 0.59 0.95 14.17
CA ASP A 6 -0.33 0.52 15.24
C ASP A 6 -1.77 0.32 14.75
N LEU A 7 -2.05 0.60 13.47
CA LEU A 7 -3.37 0.47 12.88
C LEU A 7 -3.79 -0.99 12.74
N ILE A 8 -4.67 -1.43 13.65
CA ILE A 8 -5.35 -2.74 13.66
C ILE A 8 -6.84 -2.59 13.27
N ASP A 9 -7.40 -3.63 12.65
CA ASP A 9 -8.80 -3.69 12.20
C ASP A 9 -9.23 -2.45 11.40
N TRP A 10 -8.53 -2.18 10.29
CA TRP A 10 -8.73 -0.99 9.45
C TRP A 10 -9.29 -1.29 8.07
N TYR A 11 -9.40 -2.56 7.69
CA TYR A 11 -9.91 -2.99 6.39
C TYR A 11 -10.98 -4.08 6.55
N ARG A 12 -11.82 -4.22 5.53
CA ARG A 12 -12.76 -5.34 5.36
C ARG A 12 -12.59 -5.94 3.96
N PRO A 13 -12.53 -7.28 3.82
CA PRO A 13 -12.54 -7.91 2.51
C PRO A 13 -13.90 -7.71 1.83
N VAL A 14 -13.88 -7.28 0.57
CA VAL A 14 -15.09 -7.13 -0.27
C VAL A 14 -15.28 -8.36 -1.15
N GLY A 15 -14.18 -9.01 -1.56
CA GLY A 15 -14.19 -10.26 -2.31
C GLY A 15 -12.90 -10.47 -3.10
N GLY A 16 -12.39 -11.69 -3.13
CA GLY A 16 -11.12 -12.01 -3.81
C GLY A 16 -9.95 -11.21 -3.24
N ILE A 17 -9.32 -10.37 -4.07
CA ILE A 17 -8.20 -9.49 -3.71
C ILE A 17 -8.61 -8.02 -3.48
N ARG A 18 -9.93 -7.75 -3.41
CA ARG A 18 -10.48 -6.41 -3.16
C ARG A 18 -10.80 -6.19 -1.70
N TYR A 19 -10.42 -5.02 -1.22
CA TYR A 19 -10.56 -4.61 0.16
C TYR A 19 -11.12 -3.20 0.25
N ARG A 20 -11.73 -2.90 1.39
CA ARG A 20 -12.31 -1.60 1.67
C ARG A 20 -11.82 -1.09 3.01
N THR A 21 -11.44 0.18 3.08
CA THR A 21 -11.03 0.82 4.33
C THR A 21 -12.23 1.04 5.24
N ILE A 22 -12.13 0.66 6.51
CA ILE A 22 -13.13 0.94 7.56
C ILE A 22 -12.64 2.01 8.55
N LYS A 23 -11.34 2.32 8.52
CA LYS A 23 -10.72 3.40 9.30
C LYS A 23 -9.83 4.24 8.37
N PRO A 24 -9.65 5.53 8.66
CA PRO A 24 -8.71 6.34 7.90
C PRO A 24 -7.29 5.79 8.07
N VAL A 25 -6.55 5.69 6.98
CA VAL A 25 -5.15 5.22 6.99
C VAL A 25 -4.24 6.43 6.83
N PRO A 26 -3.68 6.97 7.91
CA PRO A 26 -2.76 8.08 7.82
C PRO A 26 -1.38 7.62 7.38
N TRP A 27 -0.76 8.36 6.46
CA TRP A 27 0.59 8.12 5.98
C TRP A 27 1.36 9.44 5.86
N GLU A 28 2.62 9.45 6.32
CA GLU A 28 3.51 10.60 6.16
C GLU A 28 4.50 10.30 5.04
N ILE A 29 4.61 11.22 4.09
CA ILE A 29 5.43 11.06 2.90
C ILE A 29 6.90 11.36 3.24
N GLY A 30 7.81 10.50 2.79
CA GLY A 30 9.26 10.72 2.77
C GLY A 30 9.96 10.52 4.11
N ALA A 31 9.44 11.10 5.19
CA ALA A 31 9.99 10.92 6.52
C ALA A 31 8.91 11.10 7.59
N LYS A 32 9.05 10.34 8.67
CA LYS A 32 8.24 10.54 9.87
C LYS A 32 8.46 11.97 10.40
N GLY A 33 7.38 12.72 10.61
CA GLY A 33 7.42 14.10 11.06
C GLY A 33 7.71 15.12 9.95
N SER A 34 7.65 14.73 8.68
CA SER A 34 7.82 15.66 7.55
C SER A 34 6.70 16.71 7.43
N GLY A 35 5.56 16.48 8.08
CA GLY A 35 4.36 17.32 8.00
C GLY A 35 3.53 17.10 6.71
N LEU A 36 4.07 16.37 5.73
CA LEU A 36 3.37 15.97 4.51
C LEU A 36 2.58 14.68 4.76
N ARG A 37 1.36 14.83 5.26
CA ARG A 37 0.48 13.70 5.61
C ARG A 37 -0.61 13.50 4.55
N ILE A 38 -0.71 12.28 4.04
CA ILE A 38 -1.86 11.76 3.29
C ILE A 38 -2.74 10.98 4.26
N VAL A 39 -4.05 11.04 4.06
CA VAL A 39 -4.99 10.17 4.75
C VAL A 39 -5.86 9.49 3.71
N VAL A 40 -5.77 8.16 3.63
CA VAL A 40 -6.73 7.38 2.85
C VAL A 40 -8.06 7.43 3.62
N PRO A 41 -9.17 7.89 3.02
CA PRO A 41 -10.44 8.04 3.70
C PRO A 41 -11.05 6.68 4.04
N VAL A 42 -12.06 6.69 4.91
CA VAL A 42 -12.94 5.54 5.16
C VAL A 42 -13.77 5.27 3.90
N ASP A 43 -14.13 4.00 3.68
CA ASP A 43 -14.94 3.52 2.55
C ASP A 43 -14.23 3.60 1.20
N TYR A 44 -12.89 3.70 1.20
CA TYR A 44 -12.06 3.62 0.01
C TYR A 44 -11.86 2.15 -0.38
N GLU A 45 -12.24 1.80 -1.61
CA GLU A 45 -11.98 0.49 -2.18
C GLU A 45 -10.63 0.47 -2.88
N PHE A 46 -9.84 -0.57 -2.59
CA PHE A 46 -8.53 -0.79 -3.19
C PHE A 46 -8.35 -2.27 -3.55
N ASP A 47 -7.49 -2.52 -4.53
CA ASP A 47 -7.18 -3.87 -4.99
C ASP A 47 -5.71 -4.19 -4.74
N VAL A 48 -5.46 -5.35 -4.11
CA VAL A 48 -4.10 -5.85 -3.93
C VAL A 48 -3.75 -6.76 -5.09
N SER A 49 -3.49 -6.12 -6.22
CA SER A 49 -3.15 -6.77 -7.48
C SER A 49 -1.68 -7.17 -7.52
N ILE A 50 -1.37 -8.31 -6.89
CA ILE A 50 -0.06 -8.97 -7.00
C ILE A 50 -0.06 -9.87 -8.25
N PRO A 51 0.93 -9.77 -9.15
CA PRO A 51 1.05 -10.65 -10.31
C PRO A 51 1.07 -12.12 -9.92
N TRP A 52 0.38 -12.99 -10.67
CA TRP A 52 0.18 -14.39 -10.31
C TRP A 52 1.49 -15.16 -10.06
N PHE A 53 2.55 -14.85 -10.81
CA PHE A 53 3.88 -15.47 -10.66
C PHE A 53 4.60 -15.03 -9.37
N LEU A 54 4.19 -13.90 -8.79
CA LEU A 54 4.69 -13.39 -7.51
C LEU A 54 3.83 -13.82 -6.32
N ARG A 55 2.60 -14.28 -6.55
CA ARG A 55 1.71 -14.76 -5.48
C ARG A 55 2.27 -15.95 -4.69
N TRP A 56 3.19 -16.70 -5.28
CA TRP A 56 3.89 -17.78 -4.57
C TRP A 56 4.88 -17.25 -3.51
N LEU A 57 5.45 -16.06 -3.73
CA LEU A 57 6.42 -15.44 -2.83
C LEU A 57 5.81 -14.32 -1.96
N PHE A 58 4.72 -13.72 -2.42
CA PHE A 58 4.04 -12.58 -1.81
C PHE A 58 2.55 -12.89 -1.66
N ASP A 59 2.09 -13.10 -0.42
CA ASP A 59 0.68 -13.35 -0.14
C ASP A 59 -0.14 -12.05 -0.25
N PRO A 60 -1.12 -11.93 -1.16
CA PRO A 60 -1.97 -10.75 -1.28
C PRO A 60 -2.85 -10.48 -0.06
N HIS A 61 -2.93 -11.40 0.92
CA HIS A 61 -3.70 -11.23 2.15
C HIS A 61 -2.83 -10.79 3.34
N ASP A 62 -1.51 -10.66 3.19
CA ASP A 62 -0.66 -10.15 4.26
C ASP A 62 -1.00 -8.67 4.52
N ALA A 63 -1.38 -8.37 5.76
CA ALA A 63 -1.83 -7.04 6.18
C ALA A 63 -0.85 -5.91 5.85
N ARG A 64 0.46 -6.22 5.75
CA ARG A 64 1.50 -5.25 5.36
C ARG A 64 1.37 -4.83 3.89
N TYR A 65 1.08 -5.78 3.00
CA TYR A 65 0.83 -5.46 1.59
C TYR A 65 -0.54 -4.79 1.40
N LEU A 66 -1.52 -5.09 2.25
CA LEU A 66 -2.81 -4.40 2.21
C LEU A 66 -2.67 -2.90 2.48
N LYS A 67 -1.93 -2.52 3.53
CA LYS A 67 -1.70 -1.10 3.87
C LYS A 67 -0.96 -0.38 2.73
N ALA A 68 0.10 -1.00 2.23
CA ALA A 68 0.88 -0.44 1.14
C ALA A 68 0.05 -0.34 -0.15
N GLY A 69 -0.75 -1.36 -0.49
CA GLY A 69 -1.64 -1.37 -1.65
C GLY A 69 -2.70 -0.26 -1.59
N ALA A 70 -3.35 -0.07 -0.44
CA ALA A 70 -4.31 1.01 -0.24
C ALA A 70 -3.68 2.40 -0.49
N LEU A 71 -2.46 2.61 0.01
CA LEU A 71 -1.72 3.86 -0.22
C LEU A 71 -1.35 4.06 -1.69
N HIS A 72 -0.89 2.99 -2.35
CA HIS A 72 -0.52 3.05 -3.76
C HIS A 72 -1.72 3.40 -4.64
N ASP A 73 -2.85 2.70 -4.47
CA ASP A 73 -4.05 2.95 -5.25
C ASP A 73 -4.58 4.36 -5.01
N TYR A 74 -4.59 4.80 -3.74
CA TYR A 74 -5.03 6.16 -3.42
C TYR A 74 -4.10 7.23 -4.02
N ALA A 75 -2.79 7.02 -3.96
CA ALA A 75 -1.82 7.92 -4.58
C ALA A 75 -1.99 7.99 -6.11
N LEU A 76 -2.23 6.85 -6.74
CA LEU A 76 -2.34 6.75 -8.20
C LEU A 76 -3.68 7.30 -8.72
N HIS A 77 -4.80 6.92 -8.10
CA HIS A 77 -6.14 7.24 -8.61
C HIS A 77 -6.71 8.56 -8.06
N VAL A 78 -6.46 8.87 -6.78
CA VAL A 78 -7.04 10.05 -6.13
C VAL A 78 -6.08 11.22 -6.18
N LEU A 79 -4.82 11.01 -5.81
CA LEU A 79 -3.81 12.07 -5.81
C LEU A 79 -3.19 12.30 -7.20
N SER A 80 -3.50 11.44 -8.18
CA SER A 80 -2.97 11.51 -9.55
C SER A 80 -1.43 11.56 -9.59
N TRP A 81 -0.77 10.88 -8.66
CA TRP A 81 0.68 10.83 -8.60
C TRP A 81 1.25 10.01 -9.77
N SER A 82 2.50 10.32 -10.11
CA SER A 82 3.25 9.47 -11.03
C SER A 82 3.42 8.08 -10.40
N ARG A 83 3.43 7.03 -11.24
CA ARG A 83 3.65 5.65 -10.78
C ARG A 83 4.91 5.50 -9.95
N VAL A 84 5.96 6.23 -10.32
CA VAL A 84 7.23 6.24 -9.59
C VAL A 84 7.07 6.83 -8.19
N ALA A 85 6.34 7.95 -8.05
CA ALA A 85 6.07 8.56 -6.75
C ALA A 85 5.18 7.65 -5.88
N ALA A 86 4.13 7.06 -6.45
CA ALA A 86 3.28 6.11 -5.74
C ALA A 86 4.06 4.86 -5.29
N ALA A 87 4.94 4.33 -6.15
CA ALA A 87 5.79 3.18 -5.83
C ALA A 87 6.85 3.50 -4.77
N ALA A 88 7.35 4.74 -4.72
CA ALA A 88 8.25 5.19 -3.66
C ALA A 88 7.54 5.15 -2.30
N SER A 89 6.34 5.72 -2.19
CA SER A 89 5.55 5.66 -0.94
C SER A 89 5.13 4.24 -0.57
N PHE A 90 4.82 3.39 -1.55
CA PHE A 90 4.58 1.96 -1.33
C PHE A 90 5.82 1.27 -0.73
N SER A 91 7.01 1.54 -1.29
CA SER A 91 8.27 0.99 -0.78
C SER A 91 8.52 1.46 0.66
N GLU A 92 8.33 2.74 0.94
CA GLU A 92 8.49 3.31 2.28
C GLU A 92 7.52 2.67 3.29
N ALA A 93 6.26 2.48 2.91
CA ALA A 93 5.25 1.80 3.73
C ALA A 93 5.67 0.37 4.10
N LEU A 94 6.15 -0.40 3.12
CA LEU A 94 6.70 -1.74 3.38
C LEU A 94 7.96 -1.71 4.25
N SER A 95 8.78 -0.67 4.14
CA SER A 95 9.92 -0.47 5.05
C SER A 95 9.48 -0.27 6.49
N ALA A 96 8.41 0.51 6.70
CA ALA A 96 7.88 0.82 8.01
C ALA A 96 7.30 -0.43 8.70
N ASP A 97 6.75 -1.37 7.91
CA ASP A 97 6.24 -2.67 8.36
C ASP A 97 7.32 -3.79 8.42
N ASP A 98 8.60 -3.41 8.48
CA ASP A 98 9.76 -4.30 8.62
C ASP A 98 9.91 -5.37 7.51
N VAL A 99 9.40 -5.07 6.30
CA VAL A 99 9.61 -5.94 5.15
C VAL A 99 11.03 -5.79 4.63
N LYS A 100 11.79 -6.90 4.61
CA LYS A 100 13.17 -6.95 4.14
C LYS A 100 13.31 -6.41 2.70
N LEU A 101 14.43 -5.73 2.42
CA LEU A 101 14.67 -5.07 1.12
C LEU A 101 14.57 -6.04 -0.08
N TRP A 102 15.03 -7.28 0.06
CA TRP A 102 14.95 -8.29 -1.00
C TRP A 102 13.51 -8.68 -1.37
N ARG A 103 12.55 -8.52 -0.45
CA ARG A 103 11.11 -8.70 -0.70
C ARG A 103 10.48 -7.44 -1.29
N ARG A 104 10.94 -6.26 -0.87
CA ARG A 104 10.43 -4.97 -1.35
C ARG A 104 10.76 -4.70 -2.81
N LEU A 105 12.00 -4.93 -3.23
CA LEU A 105 12.44 -4.64 -4.61
C LEU A 105 11.58 -5.29 -5.71
N PRO A 106 11.33 -6.62 -5.72
CA PRO A 106 10.49 -7.23 -6.73
C PRO A 106 9.04 -6.73 -6.68
N MET A 107 8.53 -6.42 -5.47
CA MET A 107 7.17 -5.88 -5.29
C MET A 107 7.04 -4.48 -5.88
N VAL A 108 7.98 -3.58 -5.58
CA VAL A 108 8.03 -2.21 -6.10
C VAL A 108 8.18 -2.20 -7.61
N LEU A 109 9.09 -3.01 -8.15
CA LEU A 109 9.28 -3.15 -9.59
C LEU A 109 7.99 -3.63 -10.28
N SER A 110 7.26 -4.56 -9.65
CA SER A 110 6.00 -5.05 -10.19
C SER A 110 4.94 -3.96 -10.25
N VAL A 111 4.83 -3.14 -9.20
CA VAL A 111 3.86 -2.05 -9.16
C VAL A 111 4.22 -0.91 -10.14
N ILE A 112 5.51 -0.71 -10.44
CA ILE A 112 5.97 0.25 -11.46
C ILE A 112 5.70 -0.26 -12.88
N VAL A 113 6.02 -1.53 -13.15
CA VAL A 113 6.05 -2.11 -14.50
C VAL A 113 4.69 -2.65 -14.92
N TYR A 114 3.93 -3.24 -14.00
CA TYR A 114 2.66 -3.87 -14.32
C TYR A 114 1.53 -2.85 -14.26
N LYS A 115 1.02 -2.49 -15.44
CA LYS A 115 -0.21 -1.72 -15.58
C LYS A 115 -1.39 -2.66 -15.37
N PHE A 116 -2.06 -2.54 -14.24
CA PHE A 116 -3.40 -3.08 -14.08
C PHE A 116 -4.35 -2.06 -14.73
N ASP A 117 -4.80 -2.37 -15.96
CA ASP A 117 -5.96 -1.74 -16.62
C ASP A 117 -7.25 -2.45 -16.13
#